data_AF-A0A7X3HF09-F1
#
_entry.id   AF-A0A7X3HF09-F1
#
_cell.length_a   1.000
_cell.length_b   1.000
_cell.length_c   1.000
_cell.angle_alpha   90.00
_cell.angle_beta   90.00
_cell.angle_gamma   90.00
#
_symmetry.space_group_name_H-M   'P 1'
#
loop_
_entity.id
_entity.type
_entity.pdbx_description
1 polymer ?
#
loop_
_entity_poly.entity_id
_entity_poly.type
_entity_poly.pdbx_seq_one_letter_code
_entity_poly.pdbx_strand_id
1 'polypeptide(L)'
;GGCVRDSILARRPEDWDITTSARPEEIKKLFRRTVDTGIEHGTVTVLLGKDSYEVTTYRIDGAYEDNRHPKEVRFTNNLEEDLRRRDFTINAMAYNDEVRLVDAFGGM
;
A
#
# COMPACT_ATOMS: atom_id res chain seq x y z
N GLY A 1 0.65 2.15 6.48
CA GLY A 1 0.23 0.77 6.81
C GLY A 1 0.86 0.33 8.12
N GLY A 2 0.97 -1.00 8.32
CA GLY A 2 1.52 -1.59 9.54
C GLY A 2 2.97 -1.17 9.82
N CYS A 3 3.80 -1.09 8.78
CA CYS A 3 5.20 -0.65 8.88
C CYS A 3 5.35 0.75 9.50
N VAL A 4 4.44 1.68 9.19
CA VAL A 4 4.44 3.05 9.75
C VAL A 4 4.04 3.01 11.23
N ARG A 5 2.96 2.30 11.55
CA ARG A 5 2.50 2.09 12.93
C ARG A 5 3.60 1.50 13.81
N ASP A 6 4.23 0.43 13.34
CA ASP A 6 5.24 -0.28 14.12
C ASP A 6 6.49 0.57 14.32
N SER A 7 6.88 1.35 13.31
CA SER A 7 7.97 2.33 13.42
C SER A 7 7.67 3.41 14.46
N ILE A 8 6.44 3.95 14.49
CA ILE A 8 6.01 4.95 15.50
C ILE A 8 6.07 4.34 16.91
N LEU A 9 5.71 3.07 17.07
CA LEU A 9 5.79 2.34 18.34
C LEU A 9 7.22 1.91 18.72
N ALA A 10 8.24 2.40 18.02
CA ALA A 10 9.65 2.00 18.18
C ALA A 10 9.86 0.46 18.07
N ARG A 11 9.03 -0.20 17.27
CA ARG A 11 9.17 -1.61 16.89
C ARG A 11 9.80 -1.69 15.52
N ARG A 12 10.49 -2.80 15.26
CA ARG A 12 11.03 -3.09 13.92
C ARG A 12 9.90 -3.68 13.06
N PRO A 13 9.53 -3.07 11.93
CA PRO A 13 8.60 -3.68 10.99
C PRO A 13 9.14 -5.02 10.48
N GLU A 14 8.26 -6.02 10.38
CA GLU A 14 8.59 -7.32 9.79
C GLU A 14 8.47 -7.28 8.26
N ASP A 15 7.56 -6.45 7.76
CA ASP A 15 7.19 -6.25 6.38
C ASP A 15 7.20 -4.76 6.00
N TRP A 16 7.47 -4.49 4.72
CA TRP A 16 7.47 -3.15 4.15
C TRP A 16 6.49 -3.08 2.99
N ASP A 17 5.30 -2.55 3.28
CA ASP A 17 4.30 -2.23 2.26
C ASP A 17 4.57 -0.85 1.67
N ILE A 18 4.76 -0.80 0.37
CA ILE A 18 4.93 0.43 -0.41
C ILE A 18 3.63 0.68 -1.16
N THR A 19 3.17 1.93 -1.13
CA THR A 19 2.02 2.34 -1.94
C THR A 19 2.39 3.50 -2.84
N THR A 20 1.83 3.53 -4.06
CA THR A 20 2.23 4.48 -5.11
C THR A 20 1.08 4.77 -6.07
N SER A 21 1.13 5.91 -6.77
CA SER A 21 0.23 6.20 -7.88
C SER A 21 0.57 5.41 -9.15
N ALA A 22 1.77 4.82 -9.23
CA ALA A 22 2.19 4.03 -10.39
C ALA A 22 1.33 2.76 -10.53
N ARG A 23 0.88 2.49 -11.75
CA ARG A 23 0.12 1.28 -12.11
C ARG A 23 1.02 0.04 -12.12
N PRO A 24 0.46 -1.17 -11.97
CA PRO A 24 1.23 -2.42 -11.98
C PRO A 24 2.17 -2.54 -13.20
N GLU A 25 1.70 -2.13 -14.37
CA GLU A 25 2.47 -2.17 -15.61
C GLU A 25 3.66 -1.19 -15.61
N GLU A 26 3.52 -0.04 -14.93
CA GLU A 26 4.58 0.95 -14.78
C GLU A 26 5.63 0.44 -13.79
N ILE A 27 5.20 -0.14 -12.66
CA ILE A 27 6.09 -0.78 -11.68
C ILE A 27 6.92 -1.87 -12.37
N LYS A 28 6.28 -2.74 -13.16
CA LYS A 28 6.95 -3.83 -13.91
C LYS A 28 7.95 -3.32 -14.95
N LYS A 29 7.76 -2.12 -15.50
CA LYS A 29 8.72 -1.49 -16.43
C LYS A 29 9.93 -0.90 -15.69
N LEU A 30 9.74 -0.42 -14.47
CA LEU A 30 10.79 0.21 -13.66
C LEU A 30 11.72 -0.83 -13.02
N PHE A 31 11.20 -2.01 -12.66
CA PHE A 31 11.96 -3.02 -11.95
C PHE A 31 12.23 -4.26 -12.80
N ARG A 32 13.49 -4.72 -12.80
CA ARG A 32 13.92 -5.89 -13.60
C ARG A 32 13.32 -7.21 -13.12
N ARG A 33 13.03 -7.35 -11.81
CA ARG A 33 12.52 -8.57 -11.20
C ARG A 33 11.27 -8.25 -10.39
N THR A 34 10.13 -8.75 -10.85
CA THR A 34 8.83 -8.59 -10.19
C THR A 34 8.05 -9.89 -10.19
N VAL A 35 7.15 -10.07 -9.23
CA VAL A 35 6.18 -11.17 -9.16
C VAL A 35 4.78 -10.58 -9.08
N ASP A 36 3.85 -11.15 -9.84
CA ASP A 36 2.45 -10.69 -9.92
C ASP A 36 1.65 -11.19 -8.71
N THR A 37 2.04 -10.77 -7.52
CA THR A 37 1.41 -11.13 -6.24
C THR A 37 0.17 -10.28 -6.02
N GLY A 38 -0.97 -10.70 -6.58
CA GLY A 38 -2.23 -9.96 -6.42
C GLY A 38 -2.41 -8.80 -7.41
N ILE A 39 -1.99 -9.01 -8.65
CA ILE A 39 -2.10 -8.00 -9.72
C ILE A 39 -3.55 -7.55 -9.97
N GLU A 40 -4.54 -8.42 -9.78
CA GLU A 40 -5.98 -8.10 -9.85
C GLU A 40 -6.39 -7.02 -8.84
N HIS A 41 -5.62 -6.88 -7.76
CA HIS A 41 -5.82 -5.89 -6.71
C HIS A 41 -4.79 -4.74 -6.75
N GLY A 42 -3.98 -4.69 -7.80
CA GLY A 42 -2.96 -3.65 -8.01
C GLY A 42 -1.66 -3.86 -7.24
N THR A 43 -1.41 -5.06 -6.71
CA THR A 43 -0.17 -5.36 -5.99
C THR A 43 0.83 -6.09 -6.88
N VAL A 44 2.09 -5.65 -6.83
CA VAL A 44 3.24 -6.29 -7.47
C VAL A 44 4.34 -6.43 -6.42
N THR A 45 4.88 -7.63 -6.26
CA THR A 45 6.08 -7.81 -5.43
C THR A 45 7.31 -7.48 -6.24
N VAL A 46 8.08 -6.49 -5.80
CA VAL A 46 9.36 -6.10 -6.38
C VAL A 46 10.48 -6.84 -5.65
N LEU A 47 11.37 -7.49 -6.41
CA LEU A 47 12.52 -8.22 -5.87
C LEU A 47 13.80 -7.39 -6.06
N LEU A 48 14.39 -6.91 -4.96
CA LEU A 48 15.63 -6.13 -4.96
C LEU A 48 16.68 -6.82 -4.10
N GLY A 49 17.75 -7.30 -4.74
CA GLY A 49 18.78 -8.08 -4.06
C GLY A 49 18.24 -9.41 -3.53
N LYS A 50 18.23 -9.56 -2.20
CA LYS A 50 17.68 -10.73 -1.50
C LYS A 50 16.31 -10.44 -0.89
N ASP A 51 15.85 -9.19 -0.95
CA ASP A 51 14.64 -8.72 -0.30
C ASP A 51 13.49 -8.60 -1.30
N SER A 52 12.28 -8.68 -0.76
CA SER A 52 11.02 -8.52 -1.49
C SER A 52 10.21 -7.41 -0.87
N TYR A 53 9.63 -6.56 -1.71
CA TYR A 53 8.81 -5.42 -1.29
C TYR A 53 7.46 -5.50 -2.00
N GLU A 54 6.36 -5.42 -1.25
CA GLU A 54 5.04 -5.34 -1.85
C GLU A 54 4.76 -3.90 -2.25
N VAL A 55 4.47 -3.69 -3.53
CA VAL A 55 4.16 -2.37 -4.09
C VAL A 55 2.72 -2.41 -4.59
N THR A 56 1.84 -1.63 -3.95
CA THR A 56 0.42 -1.57 -4.28
C THR A 56 0.04 -0.20 -4.82
N THR A 57 -0.55 -0.19 -6.02
CA THR A 57 -1.15 1.01 -6.60
C THR A 57 -2.27 1.55 -5.70
N TYR A 58 -2.35 2.87 -5.53
CA TYR A 58 -3.47 3.51 -4.85
C TYR A 58 -4.79 3.05 -5.44
N ARG A 59 -5.72 2.66 -4.57
CA ARG A 59 -7.00 2.12 -5.01
C ARG A 59 -8.14 2.47 -4.09
N ILE A 60 -9.32 2.44 -4.67
CA ILE A 60 -10.62 2.54 -4.01
C ILE A 60 -11.25 1.16 -4.14
N ASP A 61 -11.58 0.57 -3.00
CA ASP A 61 -12.25 -0.71 -2.92
C ASP A 61 -13.77 -0.48 -3.04
N GLY A 62 -14.43 -1.28 -3.89
CA GLY A 62 -15.88 -1.26 -4.08
C GLY A 62 -16.62 -1.99 -2.95
N ALA A 63 -17.85 -2.45 -3.23
CA ALA A 63 -18.62 -3.21 -2.25
C ALA A 63 -17.87 -4.50 -1.84
N TYR A 64 -17.76 -4.76 -0.55
CA TYR A 64 -17.14 -5.97 0.00
C TYR A 64 -18.13 -7.13 0.00
N GLU A 65 -17.67 -8.33 -0.38
CA GLU A 65 -18.48 -9.55 -0.30
C GLU A 65 -18.49 -10.17 1.10
N ASP A 66 -17.36 -10.08 1.81
CA ASP A 66 -17.14 -10.77 3.10
C ASP A 66 -16.35 -9.94 4.13
N ASN A 67 -16.42 -8.61 4.02
CA ASN A 67 -15.64 -7.61 4.78
C ASN A 67 -14.14 -7.53 4.44
N ARG A 68 -13.58 -8.44 3.62
CA ARG A 68 -12.16 -8.38 3.22
C ARG A 68 -11.93 -8.33 1.71
N HIS A 69 -12.79 -8.96 0.93
CA HIS A 69 -12.64 -9.04 -0.52
C HIS A 69 -13.62 -8.09 -1.22
N PRO A 70 -13.14 -7.00 -1.84
CA PRO A 70 -13.99 -6.10 -2.62
C PRO A 70 -14.34 -6.71 -3.98
N LYS A 71 -15.58 -6.52 -4.44
CA LYS A 71 -16.05 -6.95 -5.77
C LYS A 71 -15.31 -6.25 -6.92
N GLU A 72 -14.96 -5.00 -6.70
CA GLU A 72 -14.31 -4.15 -7.69
C GLU A 72 -13.18 -3.38 -7.01
N VAL A 73 -12.07 -3.23 -7.72
CA VAL A 73 -10.96 -2.37 -7.32
C VAL A 73 -10.79 -1.30 -8.40
N ARG A 74 -10.80 -0.03 -8.00
CA ARG A 74 -10.57 1.10 -8.90
C ARG A 74 -9.31 1.84 -8.50
N PHE A 75 -8.34 1.90 -9.39
CA PHE A 75 -7.12 2.64 -9.12
C PHE A 75 -7.35 4.16 -9.15
N THR A 76 -6.76 4.85 -8.18
CA THR A 76 -6.84 6.31 -8.01
C THR A 76 -5.44 6.91 -8.02
N ASN A 77 -5.34 8.23 -8.13
CA ASN A 77 -4.07 8.96 -7.96
C ASN A 77 -4.04 9.72 -6.63
N ASN A 78 -5.06 9.57 -5.79
CA ASN A 78 -5.16 10.23 -4.49
C ASN A 78 -4.83 9.23 -3.36
N LEU A 79 -3.75 9.52 -2.63
CA LEU A 79 -3.33 8.74 -1.46
C LEU A 79 -4.41 8.72 -0.37
N GLU A 80 -5.10 9.83 -0.12
CA GLU A 80 -6.13 9.92 0.93
C GLU A 80 -7.28 8.95 0.67
N GLU A 81 -7.66 8.75 -0.60
CA GLU A 81 -8.68 7.77 -0.99
C GLU A 81 -8.22 6.32 -0.74
N ASP A 82 -6.93 6.02 -0.96
CA ASP A 82 -6.36 4.70 -0.60
C ASP A 82 -6.30 4.49 0.92
N LEU A 83 -5.99 5.53 1.68
CA LEU A 83 -5.95 5.45 3.14
C LEU A 83 -7.36 5.28 3.73
N ARG A 84 -8.37 5.93 3.14
CA ARG A 84 -9.77 5.89 3.62
C ARG A 84 -10.39 4.50 3.64
N ARG A 85 -10.00 3.63 2.71
CA ARG A 85 -10.54 2.25 2.60
C ARG A 85 -9.94 1.27 3.61
N ARG A 86 -8.93 1.68 4.39
CA ARG A 86 -8.26 0.80 5.35
C ARG A 86 -9.13 0.57 6.57
N ASP A 87 -8.90 -0.56 7.23
CA ASP A 87 -9.72 -1.09 8.32
C ASP A 87 -9.66 -0.24 9.60
N PHE A 88 -8.45 0.19 10.01
CA PHE A 88 -8.21 0.93 11.24
C PHE A 88 -7.40 2.20 10.98
N THR A 89 -7.69 3.28 11.72
CA THR A 89 -6.98 4.57 11.60
C THR A 89 -5.47 4.42 11.81
N ILE A 90 -5.06 3.58 12.77
CA ILE A 90 -3.65 3.24 13.04
C ILE A 90 -2.94 2.58 11.84
N ASN A 91 -3.68 1.94 10.94
CA ASN A 91 -3.15 1.33 9.72
C ASN A 91 -3.30 2.26 8.49
N ALA A 92 -4.05 3.35 8.63
CA ALA A 92 -4.37 4.35 7.62
C ALA A 92 -3.40 5.55 7.61
N MET A 93 -2.15 5.32 8.01
CA MET A 93 -1.06 6.30 7.92
C MET A 93 -0.09 5.95 6.79
N ALA A 94 0.55 6.95 6.20
CA ALA A 94 1.62 6.78 5.23
C ALA A 94 2.83 7.66 5.59
N TYR A 95 4.02 7.26 5.14
CA TYR A 95 5.24 8.04 5.36
C TYR A 95 6.05 8.10 4.07
N ASN A 96 6.60 9.27 3.76
CA ASN A 96 7.71 9.44 2.81
C ASN A 96 8.62 10.58 3.28
N ASP A 97 9.84 10.67 2.75
CA ASP A 97 10.81 11.66 3.26
C ASP A 97 10.52 13.11 2.86
N GLU A 98 9.71 13.35 1.83
CA GLU A 98 9.36 14.69 1.34
C GLU A 98 8.23 15.32 2.17
N VAL A 99 7.13 14.57 2.37
CA VAL A 99 5.91 15.00 3.05
C VAL A 99 5.90 14.58 4.53
N ARG A 100 6.83 13.72 4.93
CA ARG A 100 6.88 13.07 6.26
C ARG A 100 5.65 12.22 6.49
N LEU A 101 5.10 12.25 7.70
CA LEU A 101 3.96 11.46 8.11
C LEU A 101 2.66 12.08 7.59
N VAL A 102 1.88 11.28 6.88
CA VAL A 102 0.52 11.59 6.43
C VAL A 102 -0.45 10.78 7.29
N ASP A 103 -1.23 11.48 8.11
CA ASP A 103 -2.27 10.92 8.97
C ASP A 103 -3.58 11.71 8.80
N ALA A 104 -4.35 11.36 7.76
CA ALA A 104 -5.61 12.04 7.45
C ALA A 104 -6.78 11.61 8.36
N PHE A 105 -6.62 10.51 9.11
CA PHE A 105 -7.72 9.86 9.84
C PHE A 105 -7.50 9.77 11.35
N GLY A 106 -6.41 10.36 11.88
CA GLY A 106 -6.12 10.39 13.32
C GLY A 106 -5.71 9.02 13.86
N GLY A 107 -4.71 8.40 13.23
CA GLY A 107 -4.11 7.14 13.68
C GLY A 107 -3.09 7.29 14.80
N MET A 108 -2.57 8.50 15.04
CA MET A 108 -1.65 8.81 16.16
C MET A 108 -2.32 9.00 17.51
#